data_AF-A0A1Q6UI25-F1
#
_entry.id   AF-A0A1Q6UI25-F1
#
_cell.length_a   1.000
_cell.length_b   1.000
_cell.length_c   1.000
_cell.angle_alpha   90.00
_cell.angle_beta   90.00
_cell.angle_gamma   90.00
#
_symmetry.space_group_name_H-M   'P 1'
#
loop_
_entity.id
_entity.type
_entity.pdbx_description
1 polymer ?
#
loop_
_entity_poly.entity_id
_entity_poly.type
_entity_poly.pdbx_seq_one_letter_code
_entity_poly.pdbx_strand_id
1 'polypeptide(L)'
;MGYRGIPYILRKENSVTRTQEEKKRLVSRIKRIEGQMKTLEKMVDRDAPCVEVMRLINSASGALKGLLTKIVTDHLNGCISAAMDKRDAKLVDELADFFKTLK
;
A
#
# COMPACT_ATOMS: atom_id res chain seq x y z
N MET A 1 0.67 -7.78 -25.72
CA MET A 1 1.40 -8.76 -24.89
C MET A 1 0.57 -9.08 -23.67
N GLY A 2 0.13 -10.33 -23.53
CA GLY A 2 -0.96 -10.73 -22.63
C GLY A 2 -0.52 -10.98 -21.19
N TYR A 3 -1.33 -10.50 -20.24
CA TYR A 3 -1.24 -10.73 -18.80
C TYR A 3 -1.65 -12.18 -18.42
N ARG A 4 -1.14 -13.20 -19.13
CA ARG A 4 -1.36 -14.60 -18.77
C ARG A 4 -0.48 -14.94 -17.57
N GLY A 5 -1.09 -15.24 -16.42
CA GLY A 5 -0.39 -15.66 -15.19
C GLY A 5 -0.25 -14.57 -14.12
N ILE A 6 -0.68 -13.34 -14.39
CA ILE A 6 -0.74 -12.28 -13.36
C ILE A 6 -2.11 -12.37 -12.67
N PRO A 7 -2.15 -12.48 -11.32
CA PRO A 7 -3.40 -12.40 -10.56
C PRO A 7 -4.25 -11.22 -11.06
N TYR A 8 -5.54 -11.44 -11.27
CA TYR A 8 -6.52 -10.40 -11.65
C TYR A 8 -6.35 -9.10 -10.84
N ILE A 9 -6.06 -9.18 -9.54
CA ILE A 9 -5.78 -8.02 -8.67
C ILE A 9 -4.57 -7.17 -9.14
N LEU A 10 -3.61 -7.76 -9.85
CA LEU A 10 -2.39 -7.10 -10.34
C LEU A 10 -2.48 -6.69 -11.82
N ARG A 11 -3.63 -6.86 -12.48
CA ARG A 11 -3.80 -6.42 -13.88
C ARG A 11 -4.02 -4.91 -13.96
N LYS A 12 -3.41 -4.28 -14.98
CA LYS A 12 -3.46 -2.83 -15.26
C LYS A 12 -4.88 -2.28 -15.40
N GLU A 13 -5.84 -3.13 -15.75
CA GLU A 13 -7.26 -2.85 -15.96
C GLU A 13 -8.01 -2.54 -14.64
N ASN A 14 -7.38 -2.75 -13.49
CA ASN A 14 -7.97 -2.64 -12.16
C ASN A 14 -7.42 -1.44 -11.36
N SER A 15 -6.95 -0.41 -12.06
CA SER A 15 -6.46 0.83 -11.44
C SER A 15 -7.63 1.67 -10.93
N VAL A 16 -7.61 2.01 -9.64
CA VAL A 16 -8.59 2.94 -9.04
C VAL A 16 -8.31 4.36 -9.53
N THR A 17 -9.26 4.93 -10.26
CA THR A 17 -9.25 6.35 -10.62
C THR A 17 -9.47 7.17 -9.36
N ARG A 18 -8.43 7.89 -8.92
CA ARG A 18 -8.46 8.72 -7.72
C ARG A 18 -8.77 10.16 -8.07
N THR A 19 -9.57 10.82 -7.24
CA THR A 19 -9.76 12.27 -7.28
C THR A 19 -8.43 12.98 -6.99
N GLN A 20 -8.34 14.25 -7.39
CA GLN A 20 -7.12 15.05 -7.12
C GLN A 20 -6.87 15.20 -5.61
N GLU A 21 -7.92 15.29 -4.81
CA GLU A 21 -7.81 15.39 -3.36
C GLU A 21 -7.25 14.10 -2.73
N GLU A 22 -7.71 12.93 -3.18
CA GLU A 22 -7.15 11.65 -2.73
C GLU A 22 -5.69 11.48 -3.12
N LYS A 23 -5.32 11.87 -4.35
CA LYS A 23 -3.93 11.87 -4.80
C LYS A 23 -3.07 12.75 -3.89
N LYS A 24 -3.51 13.98 -3.60
CA LYS A 24 -2.81 14.90 -2.69
C LYS A 24 -2.63 14.29 -1.30
N ARG A 25 -3.66 13.65 -0.74
CA ARG A 25 -3.60 13.00 0.58
C ARG A 25 -2.61 11.83 0.61
N LEU A 26 -2.63 10.96 -0.39
CA LEU A 26 -1.68 9.85 -0.49
C LEU A 26 -0.24 10.34 -0.65
N VAL A 27 -0.01 11.30 -1.54
CA VAL A 27 1.32 11.90 -1.73
C VAL A 27 1.81 12.57 -0.45
N SER A 28 0.93 13.23 0.31
CA SER A 28 1.28 13.82 1.61
C SER A 28 1.73 12.76 2.62
N ARG A 29 1.06 11.60 2.68
CA ARG A 29 1.49 10.47 3.53
C ARG A 29 2.85 9.93 3.10
N ILE A 30 3.08 9.77 1.80
CA ILE A 30 4.37 9.30 1.26
C ILE A 30 5.49 10.27 1.63
N LYS A 31 5.28 11.58 1.45
CA LYS A 31 6.28 12.60 1.82
C LYS A 31 6.63 12.59 3.31
N ARG A 32 5.66 12.28 4.19
CA ARG A 32 5.93 12.11 5.63
C ARG A 32 6.83 10.91 5.90
N ILE A 33 6.54 9.76 5.27
CA ILE A 33 7.36 8.54 5.40
C ILE A 33 8.76 8.79 4.85
N GLU A 34 8.88 9.46 3.70
CA GLU A 34 10.16 9.87 3.13
C GLU A 34 10.97 10.75 4.11
N GLY A 35 10.31 11.69 4.80
CA GLY A 35 10.94 12.49 5.84
C GLY A 35 11.44 11.65 7.03
N GLN A 36 10.71 10.59 7.41
CA GLN A 36 11.18 9.65 8.44
C GLN A 36 12.42 8.88 7.97
N MET A 37 12.48 8.47 6.70
CA MET A 37 13.67 7.78 6.14
C MET A 37 14.90 8.70 6.11
N LYS A 38 14.74 9.96 5.69
CA LYS A 38 15.83 10.96 5.75
C LYS A 38 16.29 11.24 7.19
N THR A 39 15.38 11.18 8.14
CA THR A 39 15.72 11.34 9.57
C THR A 39 16.49 10.13 10.07
N LEU A 40 16.07 8.92 9.68
CA LEU A 40 16.74 7.67 10.04
C LEU A 40 18.18 7.63 9.54
N GLU A 41 18.41 8.04 8.28
CA GLU A 41 19.74 8.17 7.68
C GLU A 41 20.65 9.08 8.53
N LYS A 42 20.18 10.29 8.87
CA LYS A 42 20.92 11.23 9.73
C LYS A 42 21.17 10.70 11.13
N MET A 43 20.25 9.91 11.68
CA MET A 43 20.40 9.30 13.00
C MET A 43 21.51 8.27 13.01
N VAL A 44 21.65 7.49 11.94
CA VAL A 44 22.75 6.54 11.79
C VAL A 44 24.08 7.27 11.60
N ASP A 45 24.12 8.30 10.75
CA ASP A 45 25.33 9.09 10.47
C ASP A 45 25.91 9.78 11.72
N ARG A 46 25.05 10.15 12.67
CA ARG A 46 25.44 10.83 13.92
C ARG A 46 25.57 9.90 15.14
N ASP A 47 25.54 8.58 14.95
CA ASP A 47 25.56 7.58 16.02
C ASP A 47 24.49 7.81 17.12
N ALA A 48 23.24 8.10 16.70
CA ALA A 48 22.14 8.32 17.63
C ALA A 48 21.83 7.07 18.48
N PRO A 49 21.26 7.22 19.69
CA PRO A 49 20.95 6.08 20.56
C PRO A 49 20.07 5.04 19.87
N CYS A 50 20.45 3.76 19.96
CA CYS A 50 19.76 2.64 19.30
C CYS A 50 18.25 2.61 19.62
N VAL A 51 17.86 2.97 20.84
CA VAL A 51 16.45 3.02 21.26
C VAL A 51 15.65 4.04 20.45
N GLU A 52 16.24 5.19 20.11
CA GLU A 52 15.58 6.19 19.28
C GLU A 52 15.46 5.73 17.82
N VAL A 53 16.51 5.11 17.28
CA VAL A 53 16.53 4.51 15.94
C VAL A 53 15.41 3.47 15.82
N MET A 54 15.32 2.54 16.78
CA MET A 54 14.27 1.51 16.81
C MET A 54 12.86 2.12 16.90
N ARG A 55 12.67 3.18 17.71
CA ARG A 55 11.39 3.89 17.79
C ARG A 55 10.99 4.52 16.44
N LEU A 56 11.94 5.13 15.75
CA LEU A 56 11.66 5.74 14.44
C LEU A 56 11.34 4.68 13.38
N ILE A 57 12.07 3.55 13.36
CA ILE A 57 11.77 2.42 12.47
C ILE A 57 10.36 1.89 12.73
N ASN A 58 9.97 1.71 13.99
CA ASN A 58 8.63 1.23 14.33
C ASN A 58 7.54 2.23 13.89
N SER A 59 7.78 3.53 14.07
CA SER A 59 6.89 4.59 13.60
C SER A 59 6.71 4.58 12.07
N ALA A 60 7.81 4.50 11.33
CA ALA A 60 7.80 4.44 9.86
C ALA A 60 7.12 3.16 9.35
N SER A 61 7.37 2.03 10.01
CA SER A 61 6.71 0.75 9.70
C SER A 61 5.19 0.84 9.90
N GLY A 62 4.73 1.47 10.98
CA GLY A 62 3.31 1.72 11.21
C GLY A 62 2.68 2.62 10.15
N ALA A 63 3.39 3.68 9.74
CA ALA A 63 2.93 4.58 8.67
C ALA A 63 2.84 3.88 7.31
N LEU A 64 3.83 3.05 6.96
CA LEU A 64 3.83 2.22 5.76
C LEU A 64 2.68 1.22 5.77
N LYS A 65 2.45 0.51 6.89
CA LYS A 65 1.31 -0.39 7.05
C LYS A 65 -0.01 0.33 6.84
N GLY A 66 -0.20 1.51 7.45
CA GLY A 66 -1.40 2.32 7.26
C GLY A 66 -1.62 2.80 5.81
N LEU A 67 -0.53 3.11 5.08
CA LEU A 67 -0.60 3.42 3.65
C LEU A 67 -1.00 2.20 2.83
N LEU A 68 -0.39 1.04 3.10
CA LEU A 68 -0.69 -0.22 2.44
C LEU A 68 -2.16 -0.59 2.63
N THR A 69 -2.68 -0.56 3.87
CA THR A 69 -4.09 -0.81 4.16
C THR A 69 -4.99 0.09 3.32
N LYS A 70 -4.71 1.39 3.24
CA LYS A 70 -5.55 2.31 2.43
C LYS A 70 -5.54 1.94 0.94
N ILE A 71 -4.37 1.64 0.37
CA ILE A 71 -4.27 1.28 -1.06
C ILE A 71 -4.99 -0.04 -1.34
N VAL A 72 -4.85 -1.01 -0.45
CA VAL A 72 -5.57 -2.30 -0.55
C VAL A 72 -7.07 -2.09 -0.44
N THR A 73 -7.56 -1.30 0.52
CA THR A 73 -8.99 -0.96 0.65
C THR A 73 -9.53 -0.25 -0.59
N ASP A 74 -8.77 0.66 -1.18
CA ASP A 74 -9.20 1.34 -2.41
C ASP A 74 -9.30 0.35 -3.58
N HIS A 75 -8.29 -0.51 -3.72
CA HIS A 75 -8.27 -1.53 -4.74
C HIS A 75 -9.43 -2.51 -4.56
N LEU A 76 -9.70 -2.96 -3.34
CA LEU A 76 -10.84 -3.78 -2.96
C LEU A 76 -12.17 -3.19 -3.40
N ASN A 77 -12.43 -1.93 -3.05
CA ASN A 77 -13.69 -1.27 -3.39
C ASN A 77 -13.87 -1.18 -4.92
N GLY A 78 -12.77 -0.95 -5.66
CA GLY A 78 -12.79 -1.00 -7.12
C GLY A 78 -13.04 -2.41 -7.68
N CYS A 79 -12.32 -3.41 -7.16
CA CYS A 79 -12.45 -4.81 -7.57
C CYS A 79 -13.84 -5.36 -7.31
N ILE A 80 -14.39 -5.13 -6.13
CA ILE A 80 -15.70 -5.63 -5.72
C ILE A 80 -16.79 -4.98 -6.58
N SER A 81 -16.69 -3.67 -6.85
CA SER A 81 -17.63 -3.00 -7.76
C SER A 81 -17.60 -3.65 -9.15
N ALA A 82 -16.39 -3.91 -9.69
CA ALA A 82 -16.23 -4.61 -10.97
C ALA A 82 -16.67 -6.09 -10.93
N ALA A 83 -16.50 -6.77 -9.80
CA ALA A 83 -16.90 -8.17 -9.60
C ALA A 83 -18.42 -8.31 -9.53
N MET A 84 -19.11 -7.38 -8.86
CA MET A 84 -20.58 -7.36 -8.80
C MET A 84 -21.19 -7.11 -10.18
N ASP A 85 -20.59 -6.21 -10.97
CA ASP A 85 -21.01 -5.96 -12.35
C ASP A 85 -20.80 -7.19 -13.26
N LYS A 86 -19.74 -7.99 -13.00
CA LYS A 86 -19.37 -9.15 -13.83
C LYS A 86 -19.80 -10.51 -13.29
N ARG A 87 -20.39 -10.59 -12.08
CA ARG A 87 -20.69 -11.83 -11.32
C ARG A 87 -19.52 -12.82 -11.29
N ASP A 88 -18.29 -12.35 -11.11
CA ASP A 88 -17.10 -13.21 -11.16
C ASP A 88 -16.60 -13.57 -9.75
N ALA A 89 -16.82 -14.83 -9.34
CA ALA A 89 -16.41 -15.33 -8.02
C ALA A 89 -14.88 -15.49 -7.86
N LYS A 90 -14.11 -15.62 -8.96
CA LYS A 90 -12.65 -15.80 -8.90
C LYS A 90 -11.91 -14.59 -8.34
N LEU A 91 -12.53 -13.42 -8.44
CA LEU A 91 -12.04 -12.16 -7.89
C LEU A 91 -11.95 -12.17 -6.36
N VAL A 92 -12.85 -12.88 -5.69
CA VAL A 92 -12.92 -12.97 -4.22
C VAL A 92 -11.84 -13.92 -3.68
N ASP A 93 -11.58 -15.03 -4.39
CA ASP A 93 -10.55 -16.00 -4.00
C ASP A 93 -9.14 -15.42 -4.12
N GLU A 94 -8.82 -14.75 -5.22
CA GLU A 94 -7.50 -14.10 -5.38
C GLU A 94 -7.24 -13.02 -4.33
N LEU A 95 -8.31 -12.32 -3.94
CA LEU A 95 -8.23 -11.31 -2.92
C LEU A 95 -7.86 -11.92 -1.56
N ALA A 96 -8.52 -13.03 -1.19
CA ALA A 96 -8.21 -13.77 0.02
C ALA A 96 -6.75 -14.26 0.03
N ASP A 97 -6.22 -14.68 -1.12
CA ASP A 97 -4.82 -15.11 -1.25
C ASP A 97 -3.82 -13.97 -1.09
N PHE A 98 -4.11 -12.77 -1.61
CA PHE A 98 -3.24 -11.61 -1.39
C PHE A 98 -3.15 -11.23 0.10
N PHE A 99 -4.26 -11.29 0.84
CA PHE A 99 -4.24 -11.04 2.29
C PHE A 99 -3.36 -12.03 3.07
N LYS A 100 -3.21 -13.28 2.61
CA LYS A 100 -2.31 -14.25 3.24
C LYS A 100 -0.83 -13.84 3.11
N THR A 101 -0.47 -13.06 2.08
CA THR A 101 0.90 -12.59 1.86
C THR A 101 1.28 -11.37 2.72
N LEU A 102 0.29 -10.70 3.31
CA LEU A 102 0.46 -9.52 4.17
C LEU A 102 0.79 -9.85 5.64
N LYS A 103 1.22 -11.10 5.90
CA LYS A 103 1.51 -11.62 7.24
C LYS A 103 2.62 -10.84 7.95
#